data_AF-A0A0E3UIW9-F1
#
_entry.id   AF-A0A0E3UIW9-F1
#
_cell.length_a   1.000
_cell.length_b   1.000
_cell.length_c   1.000
_cell.angle_alpha   90.00
_cell.angle_beta   90.00
_cell.angle_gamma   90.00
#
_symmetry.space_group_name_H-M   'P 1'
#
loop_
_entity.id
_entity.type
_entity.pdbx_description
1 polymer ?
#
loop_
_entity_poly.entity_id
_entity_poly.type
_entity_poly.pdbx_seq_one_letter_code
_entity_poly.pdbx_strand_id
1 'polypeptide(L)'
;MTFSDFVTLTNQNPRAVLLLEGTREPLHVHASSLTALATRLGTALPAARFRSGNAPGSDELFLRGLDAVMERVELVTPHEGHRSSATQARIQPLGRASPQTLKELVRLSIAATPRYRDLFERYLTDNLPPELKAKARYLLRDTLKVHGCPQAGLAPASGALLYLNPADPDLGGTGHTRRVCTLLAVQVWPQQQWLAW
;
A
#
# COMPACT_ATOMS: atom_id res chain seq x y z
N MET A 1 16.42 12.98 -7.84
CA MET A 1 15.54 13.71 -6.90
C MET A 1 16.06 13.49 -5.50
N THR A 2 16.36 14.58 -4.80
CA THR A 2 16.77 14.57 -3.38
C THR A 2 15.56 14.41 -2.46
N PHE A 3 15.78 14.16 -1.16
CA PHE A 3 14.70 14.20 -0.18
C PHE A 3 13.98 15.56 -0.14
N SER A 4 14.73 16.66 -0.27
CA SER A 4 14.17 18.01 -0.24
C SER A 4 13.25 18.27 -1.44
N ASP A 5 13.65 17.82 -2.62
CA ASP A 5 12.82 17.89 -3.83
C ASP A 5 11.53 17.08 -3.65
N PHE A 6 11.64 15.88 -3.09
CA PHE A 6 10.50 15.01 -2.80
C PHE A 6 9.51 15.66 -1.82
N VAL A 7 10.01 16.26 -0.73
CA VAL A 7 9.16 16.96 0.25
C VAL A 7 8.46 18.16 -0.38
N THR A 8 9.19 18.95 -1.16
CA THR A 8 8.65 20.12 -1.87
C THR A 8 7.54 19.71 -2.83
N LEU A 9 7.78 18.67 -3.65
CA LEU A 9 6.78 18.13 -4.57
C LEU A 9 5.55 17.61 -3.83
N THR A 10 5.74 16.85 -2.75
CA THR A 10 4.63 16.26 -2.00
C THR A 10 3.76 17.33 -1.34
N ASN A 11 4.36 18.40 -0.80
CA ASN A 11 3.64 19.49 -0.16
C ASN A 11 2.79 20.34 -1.14
N GLN A 12 3.01 20.24 -2.45
CA GLN A 12 2.10 20.83 -3.43
C GLN A 12 0.70 20.18 -3.41
N ASN A 13 0.59 18.95 -2.89
CA ASN A 13 -0.67 18.28 -2.62
C ASN A 13 -0.96 18.27 -1.11
N PRO A 14 -1.83 19.17 -0.60
CA PRO A 14 -2.12 19.28 0.83
C PRO A 14 -2.91 18.07 1.39
N ARG A 15 -3.32 17.14 0.52
CA ARG A 15 -4.01 15.89 0.90
C ARG A 15 -3.24 14.67 0.41
N ALA A 16 -1.91 14.79 0.29
CA ALA A 16 -1.06 13.70 -0.17
C ALA A 16 -1.27 12.42 0.66
N VAL A 17 -1.49 11.32 -0.05
CA VAL A 17 -1.50 9.98 0.52
C VAL A 17 -0.30 9.23 -0.03
N LEU A 18 0.61 8.83 0.85
CA LEU A 18 1.82 8.08 0.48
C LEU A 18 1.69 6.63 0.90
N LEU A 19 1.86 5.70 -0.03
CA LEU A 19 1.98 4.28 0.30
C LEU A 19 3.38 4.00 0.83
N LEU A 20 3.48 3.35 1.99
CA LEU A 20 4.73 2.83 2.55
C LEU A 20 4.61 1.31 2.66
N GLU A 21 5.24 0.60 1.73
CA GLU A 21 5.03 -0.84 1.58
C GLU A 21 6.27 -1.57 1.09
N GLY A 22 6.29 -2.88 1.26
CA GLY A 22 7.34 -3.67 0.64
C GLY A 22 7.20 -5.18 0.82
N THR A 23 8.29 -5.88 0.49
CA THR A 23 8.36 -7.33 0.68
C THR A 23 8.27 -7.71 2.17
N ARG A 24 7.82 -8.95 2.41
CA ARG A 24 7.78 -9.55 3.75
C ARG A 24 9.17 -9.89 4.31
N GLU A 25 10.16 -9.96 3.43
CA GLU A 25 11.54 -10.31 3.75
C GLU A 25 12.49 -9.20 3.25
N PRO A 26 12.45 -8.00 3.86
CA PRO A 26 13.42 -6.97 3.52
C PRO A 26 14.85 -7.43 3.87
N LEU A 27 15.84 -6.90 3.17
CA LEU A 27 17.23 -7.18 3.50
C LEU A 27 17.52 -6.59 4.88
N HIS A 28 18.14 -7.38 5.76
CA HIS A 28 18.42 -6.97 7.13
C HIS A 28 19.21 -5.64 7.19
N VAL A 29 20.14 -5.43 6.25
CA VAL A 29 20.95 -4.21 6.13
C VAL A 29 20.12 -2.94 5.87
N HIS A 30 18.89 -3.06 5.37
CA HIS A 30 18.01 -1.92 5.08
C HIS A 30 16.91 -1.72 6.14
N ALA A 31 16.85 -2.57 7.17
CA ALA A 31 15.76 -2.52 8.15
C ALA A 31 15.70 -1.20 8.94
N SER A 32 16.88 -0.68 9.35
CA SER A 32 17.00 0.62 9.99
C SER A 32 16.62 1.76 9.04
N SER A 33 17.01 1.68 7.77
CA SER A 33 16.69 2.68 6.75
C SER A 33 15.19 2.82 6.49
N LEU A 34 14.44 1.71 6.49
CA LEU A 34 12.97 1.72 6.37
C LEU A 34 12.32 2.52 7.49
N THR A 35 12.74 2.24 8.73
CA THR A 35 12.22 2.92 9.93
C THR A 35 12.60 4.40 9.92
N ALA A 36 13.88 4.70 9.67
CA ALA A 36 14.40 6.06 9.66
C ALA A 36 13.75 6.94 8.57
N LEU A 37 13.53 6.38 7.38
CA LEU A 37 12.81 7.07 6.31
C LEU A 37 11.39 7.41 6.73
N ALA A 38 10.64 6.44 7.29
CA ALA A 38 9.29 6.69 7.78
C ALA A 38 9.24 7.79 8.85
N THR A 39 10.15 7.79 9.82
CA THR A 39 10.23 8.86 10.83
C THR A 39 10.50 10.23 10.21
N ARG A 40 11.43 10.29 9.25
CA ARG A 40 11.76 11.53 8.53
C ARG A 40 10.58 12.04 7.71
N LEU A 41 9.85 11.15 7.04
CA LEU A 41 8.64 11.49 6.29
C LEU A 41 7.53 12.02 7.20
N GLY A 42 7.28 11.34 8.33
CA GLY A 42 6.30 11.77 9.32
C GLY A 42 6.60 13.19 9.82
N THR A 43 7.86 13.52 10.05
CA THR A 43 8.28 14.85 10.49
C THR A 43 8.17 15.91 9.38
N ALA A 44 8.63 15.58 8.17
CA ALA A 44 8.75 16.55 7.07
C ALA A 44 7.42 16.84 6.34
N LEU A 45 6.43 15.98 6.49
CA LEU A 45 5.15 16.06 5.77
C LEU A 45 3.96 16.07 6.74
N PRO A 46 3.73 17.15 7.51
CA PRO A 46 2.73 17.18 8.58
C PRO A 46 1.29 17.01 8.07
N ALA A 47 1.00 17.40 6.83
CA ALA A 47 -0.33 17.29 6.22
C ALA A 47 -0.57 15.95 5.49
N ALA A 48 0.48 15.15 5.24
CA ALA A 48 0.35 13.91 4.51
C ALA A 48 -0.25 12.79 5.38
N ARG A 49 -0.95 11.87 4.72
CA ARG A 49 -1.33 10.57 5.28
C ARG A 49 -0.43 9.48 4.75
N PHE A 50 -0.21 8.46 5.57
CA PHE A 50 0.61 7.30 5.21
C PHE A 50 -0.25 6.05 5.18
N ARG A 51 -0.15 5.26 4.13
CA ARG A 51 -1.00 4.07 3.95
C ARG A 51 -0.17 2.81 3.81
N SER A 52 -0.62 1.74 4.46
CA SER A 52 0.07 0.45 4.44
C SER A 52 -0.91 -0.72 4.54
N GLY A 53 -0.43 -1.93 4.23
CA GLY A 53 -1.18 -3.17 4.37
C GLY A 53 -1.02 -3.87 5.72
N ASN A 54 -0.16 -3.34 6.60
CA ASN A 54 0.21 -3.93 7.89
C ASN A 54 0.71 -5.39 7.78
N ALA A 55 1.46 -5.69 6.73
CA ALA A 55 2.12 -7.00 6.55
C ALA A 55 3.38 -7.11 7.43
N PRO A 56 3.85 -8.33 7.76
CA PRO A 56 5.20 -8.49 8.31
C PRO A 56 6.25 -7.93 7.35
N GLY A 57 7.43 -7.59 7.86
CA GLY A 57 8.57 -7.16 7.06
C GLY A 57 8.58 -5.65 6.82
N SER A 58 8.61 -5.23 5.55
CA SER A 58 8.81 -3.81 5.19
C SER A 58 7.71 -2.90 5.72
N ASP A 59 6.44 -3.31 5.57
CA ASP A 59 5.28 -2.57 6.08
C ASP A 59 5.41 -2.32 7.60
N GLU A 60 5.76 -3.36 8.37
CA GLU A 60 5.94 -3.26 9.82
C GLU A 60 7.06 -2.29 10.20
N LEU A 61 8.20 -2.33 9.49
CA LEU A 61 9.32 -1.42 9.75
C LEU A 61 8.98 0.04 9.42
N PHE A 62 8.26 0.28 8.32
CA PHE A 62 7.75 1.62 8.02
C PHE A 62 6.76 2.10 9.10
N LEU A 63 5.84 1.24 9.54
CA LEU A 63 4.87 1.60 10.57
C LEU A 63 5.53 1.92 11.91
N ARG A 64 6.61 1.21 12.29
CA ARG A 64 7.40 1.57 13.48
C ARG A 64 7.98 2.98 13.40
N GLY A 65 8.39 3.42 12.21
CA GLY A 65 8.90 4.78 12.02
C GLY A 65 7.82 5.86 12.11
N LEU A 66 6.54 5.49 11.98
CA LEU A 66 5.39 6.39 12.03
C LEU A 66 4.68 6.42 13.39
N ASP A 67 5.24 5.78 14.43
CA ASP A 67 4.60 5.64 15.75
C ASP A 67 4.14 6.96 16.37
N ALA A 68 4.95 8.02 16.21
CA ALA A 68 4.62 9.36 16.73
C ALA A 68 3.49 10.08 15.97
N VAL A 69 3.04 9.53 14.84
CA VAL A 69 2.08 10.16 13.91
C VAL A 69 1.01 9.15 13.44
N MET A 70 0.71 8.16 14.29
CA MET A 70 -0.17 7.03 13.96
C MET A 70 -1.60 7.46 13.61
N GLU A 71 -2.08 8.61 14.08
CA GLU A 71 -3.36 9.21 13.70
C GLU A 71 -3.45 9.57 12.20
N ARG A 72 -2.29 9.75 11.55
CA ARG A 72 -2.17 10.01 10.10
C ARG A 72 -2.01 8.74 9.28
N VAL A 73 -1.94 7.58 9.93
CA VAL A 73 -1.80 6.28 9.27
C VAL A 73 -3.16 5.72 8.85
N GLU A 74 -3.21 5.15 7.65
CA GLU A 74 -4.33 4.40 7.10
C GLU A 74 -3.91 2.95 6.83
N LEU A 75 -4.53 1.99 7.50
CA LEU A 75 -4.29 0.57 7.32
C LEU A 75 -5.40 -0.03 6.46
N VAL A 76 -5.04 -0.58 5.30
CA VAL A 76 -6.01 -1.32 4.46
C VAL A 76 -5.81 -2.81 4.66
N THR A 77 -6.79 -3.47 5.27
CA THR A 77 -6.67 -4.86 5.72
C THR A 77 -7.48 -5.82 4.84
N PRO A 78 -7.09 -7.10 4.73
CA PRO A 78 -7.82 -8.07 3.90
C PRO A 78 -9.22 -8.42 4.46
N HIS A 79 -9.42 -8.31 5.77
CA HIS A 79 -10.69 -8.53 6.46
C HIS A 79 -10.73 -7.77 7.79
N GLU A 80 -11.91 -7.72 8.42
CA GLU A 80 -12.09 -7.10 9.73
C GLU A 80 -11.24 -7.81 10.81
N GLY A 81 -10.80 -7.05 11.81
CA GLY A 81 -9.99 -7.56 12.93
C GLY A 81 -8.54 -7.92 12.59
N HIS A 82 -8.15 -7.95 11.31
CA HIS A 82 -6.79 -8.35 10.90
C HIS A 82 -5.73 -7.36 11.43
N ARG A 83 -4.95 -7.80 12.43
CA ARG A 83 -3.80 -7.07 13.00
C ARG A 83 -4.14 -5.61 13.37
N SER A 84 -5.26 -5.41 14.05
CA SER A 84 -5.79 -4.08 14.38
C SER A 84 -5.19 -3.44 15.64
N SER A 85 -3.96 -3.80 16.03
CA SER A 85 -3.35 -3.38 17.29
C SER A 85 -3.01 -1.88 17.38
N ALA A 86 -3.11 -1.13 16.28
CA ALA A 86 -2.88 0.31 16.25
C ALA A 86 -4.21 1.07 16.50
N THR A 87 -4.44 1.51 17.73
CA THR A 87 -5.70 2.15 18.16
C THR A 87 -5.93 3.54 17.55
N GLN A 88 -4.88 4.21 17.07
CA GLN A 88 -4.97 5.55 16.46
C GLN A 88 -5.04 5.53 14.93
N ALA A 89 -4.59 4.46 14.29
CA ALA A 89 -4.62 4.36 12.84
C ALA A 89 -6.06 4.18 12.34
N ARG A 90 -6.36 4.79 11.20
CA ARG A 90 -7.62 4.52 10.50
C ARG A 90 -7.55 3.16 9.82
N ILE A 91 -8.48 2.26 10.12
CA ILE A 91 -8.52 0.93 9.50
C ILE A 91 -9.65 0.85 8.46
N GLN A 92 -9.30 0.45 7.23
CA GLN A 92 -10.24 0.19 6.14
C GLN A 92 -10.11 -1.26 5.66
N PRO A 93 -10.95 -2.18 6.16
CA PRO A 93 -11.01 -3.54 5.66
C PRO A 93 -11.56 -3.60 4.24
N LEU A 94 -11.02 -4.49 3.40
CA LEU A 94 -11.54 -4.82 2.08
C LEU A 94 -12.99 -5.32 2.17
N GLY A 95 -13.33 -6.09 3.22
CA GLY A 95 -14.67 -6.62 3.44
C GLY A 95 -15.77 -5.56 3.60
N ARG A 96 -15.41 -4.28 3.85
CA ARG A 96 -16.35 -3.16 3.90
C ARG A 96 -16.53 -2.45 2.56
N ALA A 97 -15.85 -2.88 1.50
CA ALA A 97 -16.03 -2.31 0.17
C ALA A 97 -17.44 -2.61 -0.37
N SER A 98 -18.09 -1.61 -0.97
CA SER A 98 -19.38 -1.83 -1.64
C SER A 98 -19.23 -2.79 -2.84
N PRO A 99 -20.30 -3.47 -3.29
CA PRO A 99 -20.24 -4.31 -4.48
C PRO A 99 -19.71 -3.58 -5.73
N GLN A 100 -20.04 -2.30 -5.89
CA GLN A 100 -19.55 -1.46 -6.98
C GLN A 100 -18.04 -1.22 -6.86
N THR A 101 -17.57 -0.88 -5.66
CA THR A 101 -16.13 -0.72 -5.39
C THR A 101 -15.40 -2.02 -5.68
N LEU A 102 -15.92 -3.16 -5.22
CA LEU A 102 -15.28 -4.45 -5.43
C LEU A 102 -15.18 -4.83 -6.91
N LYS A 103 -16.22 -4.57 -7.72
CA LYS A 103 -16.18 -4.77 -9.18
C LYS A 103 -15.08 -3.91 -9.83
N GLU A 104 -14.95 -2.66 -9.40
CA GLU A 104 -13.91 -1.77 -9.93
C GLU A 104 -12.50 -2.24 -9.52
N LEU A 105 -12.31 -2.66 -8.27
CA LEU A 105 -11.06 -3.25 -7.82
C LEU A 105 -10.69 -4.48 -8.66
N VAL A 106 -11.64 -5.38 -8.91
CA VAL A 106 -11.43 -6.55 -9.79
C VAL A 106 -11.01 -6.11 -11.20
N ARG A 107 -11.71 -5.14 -11.80
CA ARG A 107 -11.37 -4.63 -13.14
C ARG A 107 -9.93 -4.10 -13.19
N LEU A 108 -9.55 -3.29 -12.21
CA LEU A 108 -8.20 -2.72 -12.10
C LEU A 108 -7.15 -3.79 -11.83
N SER A 109 -7.41 -4.74 -10.93
CA SER A 109 -6.49 -5.83 -10.62
C SER A 109 -6.24 -6.75 -11.82
N ILE A 110 -7.28 -7.02 -12.63
CA ILE A 110 -7.16 -7.76 -13.89
C ILE A 110 -6.27 -7.00 -14.87
N ALA A 111 -6.52 -5.70 -15.07
CA ALA A 111 -5.72 -4.88 -15.96
C ALA A 111 -4.25 -4.81 -15.52
N ALA A 112 -3.99 -4.69 -14.21
CA ALA A 112 -2.65 -4.64 -13.66
C ALA A 112 -1.96 -6.01 -13.60
N THR A 113 -2.69 -7.12 -13.52
CA THR A 113 -2.12 -8.48 -13.44
C THR A 113 -3.02 -9.52 -14.13
N PRO A 114 -3.02 -9.57 -15.48
CA PRO A 114 -3.94 -10.40 -16.26
C PRO A 114 -3.87 -11.89 -15.95
N ARG A 115 -2.70 -12.40 -15.53
CA ARG A 115 -2.51 -13.82 -15.14
C ARG A 115 -3.41 -14.29 -13.99
N TYR A 116 -3.99 -13.37 -13.21
CA TYR A 116 -4.91 -13.69 -12.12
C TYR A 116 -6.37 -13.36 -12.45
N ARG A 117 -6.72 -13.22 -13.73
CA ARG A 117 -8.10 -12.97 -14.18
C ARG A 117 -9.12 -13.90 -13.54
N ASP A 118 -8.95 -15.21 -13.74
CA ASP A 118 -9.88 -16.22 -13.22
C ASP A 118 -10.04 -16.12 -11.70
N LEU A 119 -8.93 -15.88 -10.99
CA LEU A 119 -8.94 -15.68 -9.54
C LEU A 119 -9.81 -14.49 -9.12
N PHE A 120 -9.71 -13.35 -9.81
CA PHE A 120 -10.49 -12.16 -9.46
C PHE A 120 -11.97 -12.28 -9.85
N GLU A 121 -12.26 -12.85 -11.02
CA GLU A 121 -13.64 -13.05 -11.49
C GLU A 121 -14.39 -14.03 -10.58
N ARG A 122 -13.77 -15.14 -10.18
CA ARG A 122 -14.35 -16.12 -9.26
C ARG A 122 -14.47 -15.63 -7.81
N TYR A 123 -13.67 -14.64 -7.42
CA TYR A 123 -13.82 -14.00 -6.12
C TYR A 123 -15.17 -13.26 -6.00
N LEU A 124 -15.69 -12.69 -7.09
CA LEU A 124 -16.99 -12.01 -7.09
C LEU A 124 -18.18 -12.95 -6.90
N THR A 125 -18.06 -14.20 -7.34
CA THR A 125 -19.12 -15.21 -7.26
C THR A 125 -19.04 -16.08 -6.01
N ASP A 126 -18.10 -15.76 -5.12
CA ASP A 126 -17.73 -16.56 -3.94
C ASP A 126 -17.40 -18.03 -4.25
N ASN A 127 -16.89 -18.30 -5.45
CA ASN A 127 -16.60 -19.64 -5.94
C ASN A 127 -15.10 -19.95 -5.95
N LEU A 128 -14.46 -19.78 -4.79
CA LEU A 128 -13.04 -20.06 -4.58
C LEU A 128 -12.81 -20.90 -3.32
N PRO A 129 -11.90 -21.88 -3.39
CA PRO A 129 -11.31 -22.49 -2.21
C PRO A 129 -10.72 -21.45 -1.23
N PRO A 130 -10.67 -21.73 0.09
CA PRO A 130 -10.23 -20.78 1.11
C PRO A 130 -8.86 -20.14 0.84
N GLU A 131 -7.89 -20.90 0.36
CA GLU A 131 -6.53 -20.45 0.06
C GLU A 131 -6.47 -19.47 -1.12
N LEU A 132 -7.24 -19.75 -2.18
CA LEU A 132 -7.37 -18.85 -3.31
C LEU A 132 -8.16 -17.60 -2.94
N LYS A 133 -9.22 -17.74 -2.13
CA LYS A 133 -9.99 -16.61 -1.59
C LYS A 133 -9.09 -15.69 -0.75
N ALA A 134 -8.19 -16.24 0.06
CA ALA A 134 -7.21 -15.47 0.81
C ALA A 134 -6.25 -14.72 -0.12
N LYS A 135 -5.68 -15.39 -1.13
CA LYS A 135 -4.81 -14.76 -2.12
C LYS A 135 -5.49 -13.62 -2.87
N ALA A 136 -6.74 -13.83 -3.32
CA ALA A 136 -7.54 -12.80 -3.98
C ALA A 136 -7.76 -11.57 -3.07
N ARG A 137 -8.09 -11.77 -1.79
CA ARG A 137 -8.26 -10.68 -0.82
C ARG A 137 -7.01 -9.83 -0.68
N TYR A 138 -5.82 -10.44 -0.58
CA TYR A 138 -4.58 -9.67 -0.47
C TYR A 138 -4.31 -8.82 -1.71
N LEU A 139 -4.50 -9.36 -2.90
CA LEU A 139 -4.28 -8.65 -4.16
C LEU A 139 -5.33 -7.53 -4.38
N LEU A 140 -6.60 -7.80 -4.10
CA LEU A 140 -7.66 -6.78 -4.19
C LEU A 140 -7.48 -5.68 -3.14
N ARG A 141 -7.01 -6.03 -1.94
CA ARG A 141 -6.59 -5.06 -0.92
C ARG A 141 -5.43 -4.19 -1.43
N ASP A 142 -4.47 -4.78 -2.12
CA ASP A 142 -3.34 -4.06 -2.71
C ASP A 142 -3.81 -3.05 -3.76
N THR A 143 -4.81 -3.42 -4.58
CA THR A 143 -5.46 -2.47 -5.50
C THR A 143 -6.21 -1.38 -4.76
N LEU A 144 -6.94 -1.70 -3.67
CA LEU A 144 -7.68 -0.73 -2.85
C LEU A 144 -6.74 0.30 -2.20
N LYS A 145 -5.52 -0.08 -1.81
CA LYS A 145 -4.54 0.87 -1.26
C LYS A 145 -4.17 1.94 -2.26
N VAL A 146 -3.97 1.57 -3.52
CA VAL A 146 -3.61 2.52 -4.58
C VAL A 146 -4.82 3.34 -5.01
N HIS A 147 -5.92 2.66 -5.39
CA HIS A 147 -7.12 3.30 -5.94
C HIS A 147 -7.86 4.15 -4.89
N GLY A 148 -7.84 3.73 -3.62
CA GLY A 148 -8.68 4.31 -2.58
C GLY A 148 -10.15 3.89 -2.71
N CYS A 149 -10.98 4.48 -1.85
CA CYS A 149 -12.43 4.37 -1.84
C CYS A 149 -12.99 5.70 -1.29
N PRO A 150 -13.20 6.72 -2.13
CA PRO A 150 -13.64 8.04 -1.69
C PRO A 150 -14.96 8.02 -0.90
N GLN A 151 -15.88 7.10 -1.22
CA GLN A 151 -17.14 6.91 -0.50
C GLN A 151 -16.93 6.45 0.95
N ALA A 152 -15.87 5.70 1.20
CA ALA A 152 -15.41 5.33 2.54
C ALA A 152 -14.44 6.36 3.13
N GLY A 153 -14.25 7.51 2.46
CA GLY A 153 -13.33 8.59 2.82
C GLY A 153 -11.85 8.26 2.60
N LEU A 154 -11.52 7.22 1.85
CA LEU A 154 -10.15 6.80 1.55
C LEU A 154 -9.73 7.41 0.20
N ALA A 155 -8.95 8.48 0.19
CA ALA A 155 -8.51 9.13 -1.05
C ALA A 155 -7.56 8.21 -1.88
N PRO A 156 -7.48 8.37 -3.21
CA PRO A 156 -6.47 7.68 -4.01
C PRO A 156 -5.04 8.00 -3.54
N ALA A 157 -4.11 7.07 -3.74
CA ALA A 157 -2.70 7.30 -3.44
C ALA A 157 -2.13 8.40 -4.35
N SER A 158 -1.37 9.31 -3.77
CA SER A 158 -0.65 10.38 -4.50
C SER A 158 0.75 9.92 -4.94
N GLY A 159 1.30 8.92 -4.26
CA GLY A 159 2.56 8.29 -4.60
C GLY A 159 2.86 7.09 -3.70
N ALA A 160 3.88 6.32 -4.05
CA ALA A 160 4.23 5.09 -3.36
C ALA A 160 5.73 4.96 -3.16
N LEU A 161 6.17 4.80 -1.91
CA LEU A 161 7.53 4.42 -1.56
C LEU A 161 7.55 2.93 -1.31
N LEU A 162 8.16 2.19 -2.24
CA LEU A 162 8.11 0.74 -2.25
C LEU A 162 9.49 0.14 -1.96
N TYR A 163 9.54 -0.84 -1.05
CA TYR A 163 10.68 -1.74 -0.88
C TYR A 163 10.41 -3.05 -1.65
N LEU A 164 10.89 -3.08 -2.89
CA LEU A 164 10.64 -4.16 -3.84
C LEU A 164 11.62 -5.34 -3.65
N ASN A 165 11.24 -6.52 -4.13
CA ASN A 165 12.20 -7.62 -4.25
C ASN A 165 13.30 -7.22 -5.27
N PRO A 166 14.59 -7.31 -4.91
CA PRO A 166 15.68 -6.85 -5.78
C PRO A 166 15.90 -7.74 -7.02
N ALA A 167 15.56 -9.03 -6.94
CA ALA A 167 15.72 -9.98 -8.03
C ALA A 167 14.54 -9.91 -9.03
N ASP A 168 13.32 -9.76 -8.51
CA ASP A 168 12.11 -9.57 -9.33
C ASP A 168 11.19 -8.52 -8.68
N PRO A 169 11.31 -7.24 -9.08
CA PRO A 169 10.49 -6.14 -8.58
C PRO A 169 8.97 -6.30 -8.81
N ASP A 170 8.57 -7.21 -9.71
CA ASP A 170 7.18 -7.50 -10.05
C ASP A 170 6.63 -8.76 -9.35
N LEU A 171 7.42 -9.35 -8.47
CA LEU A 171 7.03 -10.52 -7.69
C LEU A 171 6.05 -10.18 -6.56
N GLY A 172 5.11 -11.09 -6.33
CA GLY A 172 4.21 -11.07 -5.17
C GLY A 172 3.21 -9.90 -5.13
N GLY A 173 2.73 -9.59 -3.93
CA GLY A 173 1.74 -8.52 -3.67
C GLY A 173 2.31 -7.12 -3.86
N THR A 174 3.56 -6.88 -3.44
CA THR A 174 4.24 -5.59 -3.68
C THR A 174 4.42 -5.32 -5.18
N GLY A 175 4.80 -6.34 -5.96
CA GLY A 175 4.85 -6.24 -7.41
C GLY A 175 3.47 -5.96 -8.04
N HIS A 176 2.40 -6.59 -7.53
CA HIS A 176 1.03 -6.24 -7.94
C HIS A 176 0.69 -4.78 -7.63
N THR A 177 1.01 -4.30 -6.43
CA THR A 177 0.81 -2.89 -6.03
C THR A 177 1.54 -1.95 -6.97
N ARG A 178 2.80 -2.24 -7.32
CA ARG A 178 3.58 -1.46 -8.30
C ARG A 178 2.88 -1.40 -9.66
N ARG A 179 2.38 -2.52 -10.18
CA ARG A 179 1.65 -2.53 -11.46
C ARG A 179 0.35 -1.74 -11.42
N VAL A 180 -0.37 -1.78 -10.30
CA VAL A 180 -1.57 -0.93 -10.10
C VAL A 180 -1.17 0.55 -10.05
N CYS A 181 -0.06 0.91 -9.39
CA CYS A 181 0.46 2.28 -9.41
C CYS A 181 0.76 2.74 -10.83
N THR A 182 1.45 1.92 -11.63
CA THR A 182 1.71 2.22 -13.05
C THR A 182 0.42 2.41 -13.84
N LEU A 183 -0.56 1.50 -13.69
CA LEU A 183 -1.85 1.58 -14.37
C LEU A 183 -2.61 2.89 -14.05
N LEU A 184 -2.51 3.36 -12.81
CA LEU A 184 -3.20 4.55 -12.31
C LEU A 184 -2.34 5.82 -12.33
N ALA A 185 -1.18 5.78 -12.99
CA ALA A 185 -0.21 6.89 -13.05
C ALA A 185 0.20 7.44 -11.66
N VAL A 186 0.23 6.58 -10.64
CA VAL A 186 0.73 6.91 -9.31
C VAL A 186 2.26 6.79 -9.32
N GLN A 187 2.96 7.87 -8.96
CA GLN A 187 4.42 7.89 -8.94
C GLN A 187 4.96 6.88 -7.92
N VAL A 188 5.92 6.05 -8.37
CA VAL A 188 6.61 5.08 -7.51
C VAL A 188 8.05 5.56 -7.28
N TRP A 189 8.47 5.53 -6.02
CA TRP A 189 9.86 5.71 -5.60
C TRP A 189 10.35 4.39 -5.01
N PRO A 190 11.17 3.60 -5.74
CA PRO A 190 11.68 2.34 -5.25
C PRO A 190 12.87 2.55 -4.30
N GLN A 191 13.29 1.50 -3.60
CA GLN A 191 14.35 1.57 -2.59
C GLN A 191 15.69 2.09 -3.11
N GLN A 192 16.03 1.85 -4.37
CA GLN A 192 17.26 2.37 -4.99
C GLN A 192 17.30 3.90 -5.00
N GLN A 193 16.13 4.54 -5.02
CA GLN A 193 16.03 5.99 -4.99
C GLN A 193 16.01 6.52 -3.56
N TRP A 194 15.10 6.03 -2.72
CA TRP A 194 14.94 6.61 -1.39
C TRP A 194 16.00 6.17 -0.38
N LEU A 195 16.78 5.11 -0.66
CA LEU A 195 17.97 4.78 0.15
C LEU A 195 19.10 5.80 -0.03
N ALA A 196 19.06 6.60 -1.09
CA ALA A 196 20.04 7.66 -1.35
C ALA A 196 19.63 9.03 -0.78
N TRP A 197 18.56 9.08 0.02
CA TRP A 197 17.97 10.31 0.57
C TRP A 197 18.48 10.72 1.95
#